data_AF-A0A928AEI3-F1
#
_entry.id   AF-A0A928AEI3-F1
#
_cell.length_a   1.000
_cell.length_b   1.000
_cell.length_c   1.000
_cell.angle_alpha   90.00
_cell.angle_beta   90.00
_cell.angle_gamma   90.00
#
_symmetry.space_group_name_H-M   'P 1'
#
loop_
_entity.id
_entity.type
_entity.pdbx_description
1 polymer ?
#
loop_
_entity_poly.entity_id
_entity_poly.type
_entity_poly.pdbx_seq_one_letter_code
_entity_poly.pdbx_strand_id
1 'polypeptide(L)'
;MDKIYRHPRLGDVVLRQRWTTSRISLSVKPSGEVRLSYPRLVATTKALRFLDEKAEWVLQMRERVAERAMQGADYSAEQIEALRKRAKATLPAMVERLARRHGFSYGRVTIRATRSKWGCCTSQNNISLSLFLVTLPEHLQEFVVLHELCHTVHHNHSAAFHELLDRVTGGREKELNRQLKGIAKNLRFRRGEMGDVDAVMTLVADAQNWFRSQGIDQWQDGYPTRSIIENDISRGCNYVVEYDGVVVATFAVAFDGEPTYATIERGEWPNENDYAVVHRIMVSDTMRRKGVAREILSFVERLCEERGVRDIRIDTHRDNRAMLAMLKKCGYSRCGRITLQSGAKREALHKGLLF
;
A
#
# COMPACT_ATOMS: atom_id res chain seq x y z
N MET A 1 31.46 -0.98 -23.99
CA MET A 1 30.97 -2.36 -24.16
C MET A 1 30.55 -2.87 -22.81
N ASP A 2 29.33 -3.40 -22.75
CA ASP A 2 28.80 -4.01 -21.53
C ASP A 2 29.43 -5.41 -21.43
N LYS A 3 30.03 -5.73 -20.28
CA LYS A 3 30.58 -7.07 -20.02
C LYS A 3 29.66 -7.80 -19.05
N ILE A 4 29.44 -9.09 -19.26
CA ILE A 4 28.69 -9.90 -18.30
C ILE A 4 29.71 -10.58 -17.37
N TYR A 5 29.50 -10.43 -16.07
CA TYR A 5 30.26 -11.12 -15.05
C TYR A 5 29.34 -12.09 -14.32
N ARG A 6 29.76 -13.36 -14.23
CA ARG A 6 28.98 -14.40 -13.57
C ARG A 6 29.41 -14.50 -12.11
N HIS A 7 28.61 -13.89 -11.23
CA HIS A 7 28.88 -13.85 -9.81
C HIS A 7 28.37 -15.12 -9.12
N PRO A 8 29.14 -15.76 -8.22
CA PRO A 8 28.80 -17.06 -7.62
C PRO A 8 27.41 -17.10 -6.96
N ARG A 9 27.03 -16.03 -6.25
CA ARG A 9 25.73 -15.92 -5.54
C ARG A 9 24.64 -15.17 -6.31
N LEU A 10 24.99 -14.36 -7.33
CA LEU A 10 24.06 -13.42 -7.97
C LEU A 10 23.80 -13.79 -9.44
N GLY A 11 24.45 -14.81 -9.98
CA GLY A 11 24.38 -15.13 -11.40
C GLY A 11 24.93 -13.99 -12.25
N ASP A 12 24.29 -13.73 -13.39
CA ASP A 12 24.78 -12.75 -14.36
C ASP A 12 24.60 -11.32 -13.87
N VAL A 13 25.70 -10.57 -13.87
CA VAL A 13 25.79 -9.16 -13.52
C VAL A 13 26.35 -8.38 -14.71
N VAL A 14 25.62 -7.36 -15.16
CA VAL A 14 26.06 -6.49 -16.26
C VAL A 14 27.02 -5.44 -15.71
N LEU A 15 28.27 -5.49 -16.16
CA LEU A 15 29.31 -4.52 -15.87
C LEU A 15 29.29 -3.39 -16.90
N ARG A 16 29.13 -2.16 -16.40
CA ARG A 16 29.19 -0.92 -17.21
C ARG A 16 30.29 0.01 -16.72
N GLN A 17 31.40 0.02 -17.43
CA GLN A 17 32.50 0.95 -17.18
C GLN A 17 32.33 2.22 -18.03
N ARG A 18 32.26 3.40 -17.40
CA ARG A 18 31.94 4.67 -18.07
C ARG A 18 32.83 5.82 -17.56
N TRP A 19 33.05 6.82 -18.41
CA TRP A 19 33.69 8.08 -18.00
C TRP A 19 32.76 9.01 -17.22
N THR A 20 31.44 8.91 -17.46
CA THR A 20 30.43 9.83 -16.91
C THR A 20 29.98 9.50 -15.49
N THR A 21 30.42 8.38 -14.93
CA THR A 21 30.08 8.02 -13.55
C THR A 21 31.29 8.31 -12.66
N SER A 22 31.09 9.02 -11.55
CA SER A 22 32.13 9.34 -10.57
C SER A 22 32.16 8.37 -9.39
N ARG A 23 31.18 7.46 -9.29
CA ARG A 23 31.02 6.50 -8.18
C ARG A 23 30.71 5.10 -8.69
N ILE A 24 31.15 4.10 -7.92
CA ILE A 24 30.70 2.71 -8.09
C ILE A 24 29.24 2.64 -7.64
N SER A 25 28.37 2.10 -8.47
CA SER A 25 26.94 2.03 -8.21
C SER A 25 26.37 0.69 -8.65
N LEU A 26 25.40 0.21 -7.89
CA LEU A 26 24.75 -1.08 -8.09
C LEU A 26 23.25 -0.86 -8.20
N SER A 27 22.62 -1.47 -9.20
CA SER A 27 21.17 -1.37 -9.40
C SER A 27 20.58 -2.72 -9.77
N VAL A 28 19.40 -3.03 -9.23
CA VAL A 28 18.59 -4.18 -9.61
C VAL A 28 17.40 -3.69 -10.41
N LYS A 29 17.24 -4.18 -11.64
CA LYS A 29 16.11 -3.83 -12.51
C LYS A 29 14.84 -4.59 -12.09
N PRO A 30 13.64 -4.11 -12.49
CA PRO A 30 12.40 -4.85 -12.27
C PRO A 30 12.42 -6.28 -12.83
N SER A 31 13.18 -6.52 -13.90
CA SER A 31 13.40 -7.85 -14.48
C SER A 31 14.32 -8.76 -13.64
N GLY A 32 14.89 -8.27 -12.54
CA GLY A 32 15.91 -8.98 -11.76
C GLY A 32 17.34 -8.83 -12.29
N GLU A 33 17.55 -8.17 -13.44
CA GLU A 33 18.91 -7.86 -13.95
C GLU A 33 19.68 -7.01 -12.94
N VAL A 34 20.90 -7.44 -12.61
CA VAL A 34 21.80 -6.68 -11.72
C VAL A 34 22.83 -5.98 -12.58
N ARG A 35 23.01 -4.68 -12.33
CA ARG A 35 23.95 -3.85 -13.06
C ARG A 35 24.90 -3.15 -12.11
N LEU A 36 26.20 -3.35 -12.34
CA LEU A 36 27.29 -2.69 -11.65
C LEU A 36 27.92 -1.66 -12.59
N SER A 37 27.79 -0.37 -12.26
CA SER A 37 28.36 0.73 -13.04
C SER A 37 29.49 1.40 -12.29
N TYR A 38 30.64 1.61 -12.92
CA TYR A 38 31.84 2.17 -12.26
C TYR A 38 32.72 3.02 -13.20
N PRO A 39 33.52 3.97 -12.66
CA PRO A 39 34.37 4.84 -13.47
C PRO A 39 35.45 4.04 -14.23
N ARG A 40 35.88 4.54 -15.40
CA ARG A 40 36.99 3.93 -16.16
C ARG A 40 38.32 3.89 -15.40
N LEU A 41 38.57 4.87 -14.55
CA LEU A 41 39.76 4.94 -13.70
C LEU A 41 39.71 4.00 -12.49
N VAL A 42 38.56 3.36 -12.23
CA VAL A 42 38.43 2.38 -11.15
C VAL A 42 38.68 0.99 -11.70
N ALA A 43 39.64 0.29 -11.11
CA ALA A 43 39.93 -1.11 -11.43
C ALA A 43 38.69 -1.99 -11.20
N THR A 44 38.43 -2.90 -12.15
CA THR A 44 37.29 -3.83 -12.08
C THR A 44 37.29 -4.65 -10.78
N THR A 45 38.47 -5.04 -10.27
CA THR A 45 38.62 -5.76 -8.99
C THR A 45 38.04 -5.00 -7.80
N LYS A 46 38.21 -3.68 -7.76
CA LYS A 46 37.63 -2.82 -6.71
C LYS A 46 36.11 -2.72 -6.83
N ALA A 47 35.59 -2.69 -8.06
CA ALA A 47 34.14 -2.70 -8.31
C ALA A 47 33.50 -4.04 -7.93
N LEU A 48 34.17 -5.17 -8.24
CA LEU A 48 33.70 -6.50 -7.86
C LEU A 48 33.68 -6.69 -6.34
N ARG A 49 34.69 -6.19 -5.62
CA ARG A 49 34.68 -6.21 -4.14
C ARG A 49 33.48 -5.48 -3.55
N PHE A 50 33.13 -4.32 -4.13
CA PHE A 50 31.92 -3.59 -3.74
C PHE A 50 30.63 -4.38 -4.07
N LEU A 51 30.61 -5.13 -5.17
CA LEU A 51 29.51 -6.04 -5.49
C LEU A 51 29.39 -7.16 -4.46
N ASP A 52 30.50 -7.78 -4.05
CA ASP A 52 30.54 -8.84 -3.04
C ASP A 52 30.00 -8.33 -1.68
N GLU A 53 30.49 -7.17 -1.22
CA GLU A 53 30.02 -6.51 0.01
C GLU A 53 28.52 -6.20 -0.02
N LYS A 54 27.95 -5.99 -1.21
CA LYS A 54 26.52 -5.67 -1.41
C LYS A 54 25.71 -6.86 -1.92
N ALA A 55 26.29 -8.06 -1.99
CA ALA A 55 25.59 -9.23 -2.52
C ALA A 55 24.30 -9.54 -1.75
N GLU A 56 24.33 -9.43 -0.42
CA GLU A 56 23.14 -9.64 0.41
C GLU A 56 22.05 -8.61 0.14
N TRP A 57 22.44 -7.34 -0.03
CA TRP A 57 21.51 -6.28 -0.41
C TRP A 57 20.89 -6.52 -1.79
N VAL A 58 21.66 -7.05 -2.75
CA VAL A 58 21.15 -7.40 -4.09
C VAL A 58 20.15 -8.55 -4.02
N LEU A 59 20.43 -9.60 -3.24
CA LEU A 59 19.52 -10.72 -3.04
C LEU A 59 18.21 -10.24 -2.41
N GLN A 60 18.28 -9.46 -1.32
CA GLN A 60 17.10 -8.85 -0.69
C GLN A 60 16.33 -7.91 -1.64
N MET A 61 17.03 -7.21 -2.55
CA MET A 61 16.38 -6.33 -3.51
C MET A 61 15.72 -7.11 -4.65
N ARG A 62 16.34 -8.19 -5.13
CA ARG A 62 15.73 -9.13 -6.08
C ARG A 62 14.52 -9.81 -5.48
N GLU A 63 14.61 -10.23 -4.23
CA GLU A 63 13.48 -10.77 -3.49
C GLU A 63 12.38 -9.72 -3.35
N ARG A 64 12.69 -8.47 -2.95
CA ARG A 64 11.71 -7.38 -2.94
C ARG A 64 11.12 -7.02 -4.30
N VAL A 65 11.89 -7.12 -5.37
CA VAL A 65 11.43 -6.86 -6.75
C VAL A 65 10.55 -8.01 -7.24
N ALA A 66 10.95 -9.26 -6.97
CA ALA A 66 10.16 -10.45 -7.24
C ALA A 66 8.89 -10.47 -6.40
N GLU A 67 8.95 -10.15 -5.11
CA GLU A 67 7.81 -9.94 -4.23
C GLU A 67 6.90 -8.84 -4.75
N ARG A 68 7.43 -7.69 -5.20
CA ARG A 68 6.60 -6.63 -5.81
C ARG A 68 5.97 -7.05 -7.14
N ALA A 69 6.64 -7.89 -7.92
CA ALA A 69 6.10 -8.46 -9.14
C ALA A 69 5.07 -9.57 -8.86
N MET A 70 5.22 -10.30 -7.75
CA MET A 70 4.32 -11.37 -7.28
C MET A 70 3.15 -10.86 -6.40
N GLN A 71 3.26 -9.66 -5.82
CA GLN A 71 2.22 -8.98 -5.02
C GLN A 71 1.31 -8.12 -5.91
N GLY A 72 0.89 -8.65 -7.06
CA GLY A 72 0.18 -7.92 -8.11
C GLY A 72 -0.89 -6.96 -7.55
N ALA A 73 -0.66 -5.69 -7.80
CA ALA A 73 -1.55 -4.59 -7.46
C ALA A 73 -1.52 -3.63 -8.65
N ASP A 74 -1.90 -4.17 -9.79
CA ASP A 74 -2.24 -3.37 -10.94
C ASP A 74 -3.74 -3.16 -10.92
N TYR A 75 -4.11 -1.90 -10.66
CA TYR A 75 -5.27 -1.31 -11.31
C TYR A 75 -5.35 -1.87 -12.74
N SER A 76 -6.52 -2.34 -13.15
CA SER A 76 -6.71 -2.79 -14.52
C SER A 76 -6.28 -1.68 -15.49
N ALA A 77 -5.94 -2.04 -16.72
CA ALA A 77 -5.60 -1.05 -17.73
C ALA A 77 -6.71 0.01 -17.87
N GLU A 78 -7.97 -0.41 -17.74
CA GLU A 78 -9.15 0.46 -17.74
C GLU A 78 -9.19 1.41 -16.54
N GLN A 79 -8.93 0.93 -15.33
CA GLN A 79 -8.88 1.77 -14.13
C GLN A 79 -7.72 2.78 -14.18
N ILE A 80 -6.54 2.36 -14.66
CA ILE A 80 -5.41 3.27 -14.88
C ILE A 80 -5.78 4.33 -15.91
N GLU A 81 -6.48 3.96 -16.98
CA GLU A 81 -6.86 4.90 -18.01
C GLU A 81 -7.96 5.87 -17.53
N ALA A 82 -8.93 5.39 -16.76
CA ALA A 82 -9.94 6.24 -16.13
C ALA A 82 -9.30 7.28 -15.18
N LEU A 83 -8.38 6.84 -14.31
CA LEU A 83 -7.63 7.74 -13.44
C LEU A 83 -6.73 8.70 -14.24
N ARG A 84 -6.10 8.22 -15.31
CA ARG A 84 -5.29 9.07 -16.20
C ARG A 84 -6.13 10.15 -16.86
N LYS A 85 -7.32 9.81 -17.36
CA LYS A 85 -8.27 10.76 -17.96
C LYS A 85 -8.68 11.82 -16.93
N ARG A 86 -9.07 11.41 -15.72
CA ARG A 86 -9.44 12.35 -14.64
C ARG A 86 -8.27 13.23 -14.23
N ALA A 87 -7.08 12.66 -14.05
CA ALA A 87 -5.87 13.39 -13.68
C ALA A 87 -5.43 14.40 -14.74
N LYS A 88 -5.48 14.04 -16.02
CA LYS A 88 -5.19 14.97 -17.12
C LYS A 88 -6.21 16.11 -17.22
N ALA A 89 -7.48 15.87 -16.86
CA ALA A 89 -8.52 16.88 -16.90
C ALA A 89 -8.45 17.88 -15.73
N THR A 90 -8.00 17.43 -14.55
CA THR A 90 -8.11 18.21 -13.29
C THR A 90 -6.79 18.80 -12.81
N LEU A 91 -5.72 18.00 -12.78
CA LEU A 91 -4.47 18.40 -12.13
C LEU A 91 -3.73 19.54 -12.88
N PRO A 92 -3.63 19.55 -14.22
CA PRO A 92 -3.00 20.69 -14.92
C PRO A 92 -3.72 22.02 -14.64
N ALA A 93 -5.06 22.03 -14.63
CA ALA A 93 -5.84 23.21 -14.31
C ALA A 93 -5.64 23.66 -12.85
N MET A 94 -5.54 22.71 -11.91
CA MET A 94 -5.20 23.00 -10.51
C MET A 94 -3.80 23.60 -10.36
N VAL A 95 -2.80 23.06 -11.05
CA VAL A 95 -1.42 23.61 -11.08
C VAL A 95 -1.44 25.04 -11.60
N GLU A 96 -2.12 25.30 -12.72
CA GLU A 96 -2.21 26.63 -13.31
C GLU A 96 -2.93 27.62 -12.38
N ARG A 97 -4.07 27.21 -11.80
CA ARG A 97 -4.84 28.01 -10.84
C ARG A 97 -3.99 28.43 -9.64
N LEU A 98 -3.29 27.48 -9.02
CA LEU A 98 -2.47 27.73 -7.84
C LEU A 98 -1.19 28.51 -8.19
N ALA A 99 -0.57 28.23 -9.34
CA ALA A 99 0.59 28.97 -9.81
C ALA A 99 0.24 30.45 -10.04
N ARG A 100 -0.87 30.74 -10.75
CA ARG A 100 -1.35 32.11 -10.95
C ARG A 100 -1.68 32.81 -9.64
N ARG A 101 -2.36 32.11 -8.72
CA ARG A 101 -2.75 32.66 -7.41
C ARG A 101 -1.55 33.10 -6.56
N HIS A 102 -0.44 32.36 -6.62
CA HIS A 102 0.72 32.58 -5.76
C HIS A 102 1.95 33.13 -6.51
N GLY A 103 1.83 33.42 -7.81
CA GLY A 103 2.91 33.99 -8.62
C GLY A 103 4.04 33.03 -8.96
N PHE A 104 3.77 31.72 -9.08
CA PHE A 104 4.77 30.74 -9.47
C PHE A 104 4.89 30.61 -10.98
N SER A 105 6.12 30.43 -11.45
CA SER A 105 6.43 30.00 -12.82
C SER A 105 6.90 28.55 -12.82
N TYR A 106 6.42 27.77 -13.79
CA TYR A 106 6.82 26.38 -14.00
C TYR A 106 6.97 26.09 -15.49
N GLY A 107 7.68 25.01 -15.82
CA GLY A 107 7.83 24.52 -17.19
C GLY A 107 6.58 23.75 -17.64
N ARG A 108 6.73 22.46 -17.93
CA ARG A 108 5.59 21.59 -18.28
C ARG A 108 5.08 20.78 -17.09
N VAL A 109 3.80 20.45 -17.13
CA VAL A 109 3.17 19.47 -16.24
C VAL A 109 3.04 18.13 -16.96
N THR A 110 3.45 17.05 -16.30
CA THR A 110 3.30 15.68 -16.80
C THR A 110 2.59 14.82 -15.78
N ILE A 111 1.70 13.94 -16.26
CA ILE A 111 0.98 12.98 -15.42
C ILE A 111 1.55 11.58 -15.65
N ARG A 112 1.95 10.90 -14.57
CA ARG A 112 2.56 9.56 -14.62
C ARG A 112 1.87 8.59 -13.66
N ALA A 113 1.93 7.30 -13.97
CA ALA A 113 1.50 6.23 -13.06
C ALA A 113 2.54 5.95 -11.96
N THR A 114 3.18 7.00 -11.42
CA THR A 114 4.24 6.89 -10.41
C THR A 114 3.64 6.60 -9.05
N ARG A 115 4.08 5.50 -8.41
CA ARG A 115 3.52 5.01 -7.14
C ARG A 115 4.37 5.35 -5.91
N SER A 116 5.64 5.69 -6.11
CA SER A 116 6.58 5.95 -5.01
C SER A 116 6.48 7.36 -4.43
N LYS A 117 5.86 8.30 -5.15
CA LYS A 117 5.75 9.72 -4.79
C LYS A 117 4.47 10.31 -5.38
N TRP A 118 3.90 11.31 -4.72
CA TRP A 118 2.73 12.05 -5.22
C TRP A 118 3.08 13.03 -6.34
N GLY A 119 4.27 13.63 -6.30
CA GLY A 119 4.80 14.53 -7.30
C GLY A 119 6.33 14.57 -7.29
N CYS A 120 6.90 15.24 -8.29
CA CYS A 120 8.25 15.79 -8.22
C CYS A 120 8.41 16.98 -9.17
N CYS A 121 9.24 17.94 -8.78
CA CYS A 121 9.73 19.01 -9.62
C CYS A 121 11.17 18.74 -10.07
N THR A 122 11.50 19.01 -11.34
CA THR A 122 12.87 18.91 -11.86
C THR A 122 13.62 20.23 -11.68
N SER A 123 14.95 20.21 -11.84
CA SER A 123 15.77 21.44 -11.85
C SER A 123 15.47 22.40 -13.01
N GLN A 124 14.67 21.98 -13.99
CA GLN A 124 14.16 22.83 -15.08
C GLN A 124 12.72 23.28 -14.81
N ASN A 125 12.27 23.19 -13.56
CA ASN A 125 10.92 23.55 -13.11
C ASN A 125 9.79 22.77 -13.81
N ASN A 126 10.06 21.57 -14.32
CA ASN A 126 9.02 20.69 -14.85
C ASN A 126 8.39 19.90 -13.72
N ILE A 127 7.06 19.91 -13.64
CA ILE A 127 6.29 19.21 -12.61
C ILE A 127 5.80 17.87 -13.15
N SER A 128 6.03 16.81 -12.41
CA SER A 128 5.54 15.46 -12.71
C SER A 128 4.67 14.98 -11.57
N LEU A 129 3.35 14.90 -11.79
CA LEU A 129 2.39 14.44 -10.79
C LEU A 129 2.00 12.97 -11.02
N SER A 130 1.73 12.28 -9.93
CA SER A 130 1.12 10.96 -9.96
C SER A 130 -0.35 11.05 -10.37
N LEU A 131 -0.80 10.19 -11.28
CA LEU A 131 -2.23 10.07 -11.59
C LEU A 131 -3.05 9.65 -10.37
N PHE A 132 -2.43 9.03 -9.35
CA PHE A 132 -3.14 8.65 -8.12
C PHE A 132 -3.43 9.86 -7.23
N LEU A 133 -2.87 11.04 -7.52
CA LEU A 133 -3.10 12.24 -6.72
C LEU A 133 -4.59 12.62 -6.70
N VAL A 134 -5.32 12.39 -7.80
CA VAL A 134 -6.77 12.65 -7.88
C VAL A 134 -7.61 11.77 -6.97
N THR A 135 -7.02 10.80 -6.26
CA THR A 135 -7.73 9.99 -5.25
C THR A 135 -7.68 10.59 -3.86
N LEU A 136 -6.92 11.68 -3.65
CA LEU A 136 -6.92 12.43 -2.40
C LEU A 136 -8.06 13.45 -2.36
N PRO A 137 -8.50 13.91 -1.17
CA PRO A 137 -9.35 15.10 -1.04
C PRO A 137 -8.70 16.32 -1.70
N GLU A 138 -9.52 17.22 -2.24
CA GLU A 138 -9.05 18.35 -3.05
C GLU A 138 -8.00 19.19 -2.31
N HIS A 139 -8.19 19.49 -1.03
CA HIS A 139 -7.23 20.29 -0.26
C HIS A 139 -5.85 19.62 -0.11
N LEU A 140 -5.79 18.29 -0.09
CA LEU A 140 -4.51 17.56 -0.07
C LEU A 140 -3.91 17.45 -1.48
N GLN A 141 -4.73 17.44 -2.53
CA GLN A 141 -4.24 17.59 -3.90
C GLN A 141 -3.57 18.96 -4.08
N GLU A 142 -4.25 20.03 -3.65
CA GLU A 142 -3.72 21.40 -3.68
C GLU A 142 -2.43 21.51 -2.87
N PHE A 143 -2.37 20.91 -1.68
CA PHE A 143 -1.17 20.90 -0.86
C PHE A 143 0.03 20.26 -1.57
N VAL A 144 -0.16 19.10 -2.21
CA VAL A 144 0.91 18.45 -3.00
C VAL A 144 1.30 19.32 -4.20
N VAL A 145 0.34 19.93 -4.89
CA VAL A 145 0.63 20.82 -6.02
C VAL A 145 1.42 22.05 -5.58
N LEU A 146 1.03 22.68 -4.47
CA LEU A 146 1.76 23.80 -3.87
C LEU A 146 3.17 23.38 -3.44
N HIS A 147 3.35 22.17 -2.88
CA HIS A 147 4.67 21.63 -2.56
C HIS A 147 5.58 21.56 -3.79
N GLU A 148 5.08 21.03 -4.92
CA GLU A 148 5.85 20.96 -6.16
C GLU A 148 6.10 22.33 -6.81
N LEU A 149 5.15 23.28 -6.66
CA LEU A 149 5.32 24.66 -7.11
C LEU A 149 6.37 25.41 -6.26
N CYS A 150 6.40 25.22 -4.94
CA CYS A 150 7.46 25.77 -4.10
C CYS A 150 8.85 25.26 -4.53
N HIS A 151 8.94 24.03 -5.05
CA HIS A 151 10.18 23.51 -5.60
C HIS A 151 10.67 24.20 -6.87
N THR A 152 9.87 25.03 -7.55
CA THR A 152 10.36 25.86 -8.68
C THR A 152 11.16 27.07 -8.23
N VAL A 153 11.07 27.43 -6.94
CA VAL A 153 11.83 28.50 -6.29
C VAL A 153 12.96 27.92 -5.42
N HIS A 154 12.65 26.86 -4.66
CA HIS A 154 13.60 26.20 -3.77
C HIS A 154 13.65 24.68 -4.01
N HIS A 155 14.70 24.21 -4.68
CA HIS A 155 14.85 22.79 -5.06
C HIS A 155 15.17 21.82 -3.90
N ASN A 156 15.24 22.32 -2.67
CA ASN A 156 15.49 21.53 -1.48
C ASN A 156 14.50 21.91 -0.36
N HIS A 157 14.41 21.09 0.67
CA HIS A 157 13.57 21.34 1.86
C HIS A 157 14.32 22.20 2.90
N SER A 158 14.88 23.34 2.46
CA SER A 158 15.53 24.31 3.34
C SER A 158 14.51 25.10 4.19
N ALA A 159 14.98 25.89 5.16
CA ALA A 159 14.11 26.78 5.94
C ALA A 159 13.30 27.72 5.02
N ALA A 160 13.94 28.30 4.00
CA ALA A 160 13.27 29.15 3.01
C ALA A 160 12.16 28.40 2.22
N PHE A 161 12.34 27.11 1.93
CA PHE A 161 11.29 26.29 1.33
C PHE A 161 10.08 26.15 2.26
N HIS A 162 10.32 25.84 3.53
CA HIS A 162 9.25 25.66 4.52
C HIS A 162 8.52 26.99 4.79
N GLU A 163 9.23 28.10 4.91
CA GLU A 163 8.61 29.44 5.03
C GLU A 163 7.74 29.77 3.83
N LEU A 164 8.21 29.48 2.61
CA LEU A 164 7.45 29.68 1.39
C LEU A 164 6.19 28.81 1.36
N LEU A 165 6.33 27.51 1.66
CA LEU A 165 5.22 26.55 1.62
C LEU A 165 4.16 26.87 2.69
N ASP A 166 4.59 27.21 3.91
CA ASP A 166 3.69 27.59 4.99
C ASP A 166 2.92 28.88 4.66
N ARG A 167 3.60 29.87 4.08
CA ARG A 167 2.96 31.10 3.60
C ARG A 167 1.87 30.83 2.55
N VAL A 168 2.15 30.02 1.54
CA VAL A 168 1.17 29.75 0.47
C VAL A 168 0.04 28.81 0.90
N THR A 169 0.23 28.07 1.99
CA THR A 169 -0.81 27.21 2.59
C THR A 169 -1.61 27.92 3.71
N GLY A 170 -1.27 29.18 4.02
CA GLY A 170 -1.93 29.97 5.05
C GLY A 170 -1.56 29.57 6.48
N GLY A 171 -0.30 29.21 6.71
CA GLY A 171 0.20 28.77 8.03
C GLY A 171 -0.14 27.32 8.39
N ARG A 172 -0.60 26.53 7.40
CA ARG A 172 -1.13 25.17 7.61
C ARG A 172 -0.20 24.07 7.09
N GLU A 173 1.07 24.36 6.76
CA GLU A 173 1.96 23.34 6.19
C GLU A 173 2.04 22.12 7.11
N LYS A 174 2.30 22.35 8.41
CA LYS A 174 2.46 21.26 9.38
C LYS A 174 1.18 20.43 9.53
N GLU A 175 0.02 21.07 9.46
CA GLU A 175 -1.29 20.41 9.53
C GLU A 175 -1.53 19.55 8.28
N LEU A 176 -1.40 20.14 7.09
CA LEU A 176 -1.61 19.45 5.82
C LEU A 176 -0.61 18.32 5.62
N ASN A 177 0.64 18.50 6.03
CA ASN A 177 1.65 17.45 6.01
C ASN A 177 1.32 16.34 7.00
N ARG A 178 0.76 16.66 8.17
CA ARG A 178 0.25 15.66 9.13
C ARG A 178 -0.96 14.92 8.57
N GLN A 179 -1.90 15.60 7.90
CA GLN A 179 -3.04 14.96 7.24
C GLN A 179 -2.59 14.05 6.08
N LEU A 180 -1.65 14.52 5.24
CA LEU A 180 -1.09 13.73 4.14
C LEU A 180 -0.31 12.49 4.64
N LYS A 181 0.44 12.64 5.74
CA LYS A 181 1.11 11.53 6.46
C LYS A 181 0.12 10.69 7.29
N GLY A 182 -1.04 11.25 7.61
CA GLY A 182 -2.07 10.75 8.53
C GLY A 182 -3.37 10.38 7.83
N ILE A 183 -3.33 10.05 6.53
CA ILE A 183 -4.49 9.44 5.85
C ILE A 183 -4.93 8.15 6.58
N ALA A 184 -4.01 7.48 7.28
CA ALA A 184 -4.33 6.40 8.21
C ALA A 184 -4.96 6.85 9.56
N LYS A 185 -4.76 8.12 9.99
CA LYS A 185 -5.24 8.69 11.27
C LYS A 185 -6.58 9.43 11.17
N ASN A 186 -7.02 9.86 9.98
CA ASN A 186 -8.36 10.43 9.75
C ASN A 186 -9.39 9.35 9.36
N LEU A 187 -9.07 8.09 9.60
CA LEU A 187 -10.01 6.99 9.46
C LEU A 187 -10.98 7.02 10.63
N ARG A 188 -12.27 7.17 10.34
CA ARG A 188 -13.32 7.04 11.33
C ARG A 188 -13.87 5.62 11.29
N PHE A 189 -13.71 4.90 12.39
CA PHE A 189 -14.25 3.56 12.56
C PHE A 189 -15.62 3.66 13.21
N ARG A 190 -16.64 3.04 12.62
CA ARG A 190 -17.97 2.92 13.22
C ARG A 190 -18.61 1.59 12.83
N ARG A 191 -19.66 1.20 13.55
CA ARG A 191 -20.51 0.09 13.13
C ARG A 191 -21.15 0.41 11.77
N GLY A 192 -21.26 -0.60 10.92
CA GLY A 192 -22.02 -0.48 9.69
C GLY A 192 -23.51 -0.35 9.99
N GLU A 193 -24.22 0.40 9.15
CA GLU A 193 -25.67 0.57 9.18
C GLU A 193 -26.27 0.09 7.86
N MET A 194 -27.58 -0.17 7.82
CA MET A 194 -28.22 -0.68 6.60
C MET A 194 -28.08 0.25 5.38
N GLY A 195 -27.90 1.55 5.62
CA GLY A 195 -27.58 2.52 4.56
C GLY A 195 -26.20 2.33 3.92
N ASP A 196 -25.26 1.63 4.57
CA ASP A 196 -23.91 1.40 4.06
C ASP A 196 -23.82 0.20 3.11
N VAL A 197 -24.86 -0.64 3.01
CA VAL A 197 -24.80 -1.92 2.29
C VAL A 197 -24.33 -1.72 0.85
N ASP A 198 -24.82 -0.70 0.15
CA ASP A 198 -24.43 -0.43 -1.24
C ASP A 198 -22.94 -0.03 -1.36
N ALA A 199 -22.46 0.79 -0.42
CA ALA A 199 -21.05 1.17 -0.37
C ALA A 199 -20.15 -0.05 -0.06
N VAL A 200 -20.59 -0.92 0.86
CA VAL A 200 -19.90 -2.17 1.16
C VAL A 200 -19.92 -3.13 -0.03
N MET A 201 -21.04 -3.25 -0.76
CA MET A 201 -21.12 -4.08 -1.95
C MET A 201 -20.21 -3.57 -3.08
N THR A 202 -19.93 -2.26 -3.12
CA THR A 202 -18.89 -1.71 -4.01
C THR A 202 -17.51 -2.21 -3.59
N LEU A 203 -17.20 -2.23 -2.29
CA LEU A 203 -15.95 -2.81 -1.78
C LEU A 203 -15.82 -4.31 -2.04
N VAL A 204 -16.94 -5.05 -1.99
CA VAL A 204 -16.99 -6.48 -2.35
C VAL A 204 -16.60 -6.65 -3.81
N ALA A 205 -17.19 -5.87 -4.72
CA ALA A 205 -16.86 -5.91 -6.14
C ALA A 205 -15.39 -5.58 -6.40
N ASP A 206 -14.85 -4.54 -5.76
CA ASP A 206 -13.42 -4.19 -5.82
C ASP A 206 -12.54 -5.36 -5.37
N ALA A 207 -12.88 -6.00 -4.25
CA ALA A 207 -12.09 -7.11 -3.72
C ALA A 207 -12.16 -8.37 -4.59
N GLN A 208 -13.35 -8.73 -5.10
CA GLN A 208 -13.53 -9.87 -6.01
C GLN A 208 -12.77 -9.66 -7.33
N ASN A 209 -12.81 -8.45 -7.89
CA ASN A 209 -12.06 -8.09 -9.08
C ASN A 209 -10.54 -8.17 -8.82
N TRP A 210 -10.10 -7.71 -7.66
CA TRP A 210 -8.69 -7.82 -7.27
C TRP A 210 -8.24 -9.28 -7.16
N PHE A 211 -8.97 -10.13 -6.44
CA PHE A 211 -8.62 -11.55 -6.32
C PHE A 211 -8.56 -12.25 -7.68
N ARG A 212 -9.53 -11.98 -8.56
CA ARG A 212 -9.53 -12.49 -9.93
C ARG A 212 -8.30 -12.06 -10.71
N SER A 213 -7.89 -10.78 -10.60
CA SER A 213 -6.68 -10.26 -11.26
C SER A 213 -5.39 -10.95 -10.79
N GLN A 214 -5.40 -11.53 -9.58
CA GLN A 214 -4.29 -12.25 -8.99
C GLN A 214 -4.34 -13.77 -9.25
N GLY A 215 -5.37 -14.25 -9.95
CA GLY A 215 -5.60 -15.69 -10.10
C GLY A 215 -5.92 -16.40 -8.78
N ILE A 216 -6.47 -15.67 -7.80
CA ILE A 216 -6.87 -16.20 -6.50
C ILE A 216 -8.37 -16.48 -6.55
N ASP A 217 -8.77 -17.71 -6.21
CA ASP A 217 -10.16 -18.19 -6.19
C ASP A 217 -10.95 -17.73 -4.94
N GLN A 218 -10.31 -17.01 -4.02
CA GLN A 218 -10.97 -16.36 -2.89
C GLN A 218 -12.10 -15.44 -3.39
N TRP A 219 -13.32 -15.70 -2.91
CA TRP A 219 -14.52 -14.90 -3.18
C TRP A 219 -14.99 -14.94 -4.64
N GLN A 220 -14.61 -15.97 -5.41
CA GLN A 220 -15.02 -16.14 -6.80
C GLN A 220 -16.30 -16.98 -6.96
N ASP A 221 -16.80 -17.59 -5.89
CA ASP A 221 -18.02 -18.40 -5.81
C ASP A 221 -19.29 -17.57 -5.54
N GLY A 222 -19.19 -16.24 -5.61
CA GLY A 222 -20.28 -15.32 -5.29
C GLY A 222 -20.33 -14.88 -3.82
N TYR A 223 -19.47 -15.45 -2.97
CA TYR A 223 -19.26 -14.95 -1.62
C TYR A 223 -18.35 -13.70 -1.61
N PRO A 224 -18.53 -12.73 -0.68
CA PRO A 224 -19.70 -12.56 0.17
C PRO A 224 -20.86 -11.93 -0.61
N THR A 225 -22.08 -12.40 -0.34
CA THR A 225 -23.30 -11.88 -0.94
C THR A 225 -23.84 -10.66 -0.17
N ARG A 226 -24.73 -9.89 -0.80
CA ARG A 226 -25.44 -8.80 -0.12
C ARG A 226 -26.11 -9.24 1.18
N SER A 227 -26.79 -10.39 1.16
CA SER A 227 -27.47 -10.93 2.34
C SER A 227 -26.50 -11.23 3.49
N ILE A 228 -25.26 -11.66 3.20
CA ILE A 228 -24.23 -11.86 4.23
C ILE A 228 -23.83 -10.52 4.86
N ILE A 229 -23.65 -9.47 4.06
CA ILE A 229 -23.32 -8.13 4.56
C ILE A 229 -24.47 -7.54 5.40
N GLU A 230 -25.71 -7.65 4.92
CA GLU A 230 -26.92 -7.23 5.66
C GLU A 230 -27.04 -7.97 7.00
N ASN A 231 -26.76 -9.28 7.01
CA ASN A 231 -26.74 -10.08 8.23
C ASN A 231 -25.63 -9.67 9.20
N ASP A 232 -24.43 -9.34 8.70
CA ASP A 232 -23.36 -8.84 9.58
C ASP A 232 -23.72 -7.51 10.23
N ILE A 233 -24.39 -6.62 9.48
CA ILE A 233 -24.87 -5.33 9.97
C ILE A 233 -25.99 -5.54 11.01
N SER A 234 -26.97 -6.39 10.72
CA SER A 234 -28.09 -6.65 11.64
C SER A 234 -27.63 -7.29 12.96
N ARG A 235 -26.62 -8.17 12.91
CA ARG A 235 -25.97 -8.76 14.09
C ARG A 235 -25.02 -7.79 14.80
N GLY A 236 -24.77 -6.62 14.22
CA GLY A 236 -23.88 -5.60 14.78
C GLY A 236 -22.41 -6.01 14.80
N CYS A 237 -22.00 -6.95 13.95
CA CYS A 237 -20.62 -7.41 13.84
C CYS A 237 -19.88 -6.78 12.64
N ASN A 238 -20.58 -6.11 11.71
CA ASN A 238 -19.98 -5.30 10.66
C ASN A 238 -19.48 -3.94 11.16
N TYR A 239 -18.30 -3.55 10.67
CA TYR A 239 -17.74 -2.22 10.83
C TYR A 239 -17.37 -1.64 9.46
N VAL A 240 -17.54 -0.34 9.34
CA VAL A 240 -17.07 0.46 8.21
C VAL A 240 -16.00 1.44 8.66
N VAL A 241 -15.09 1.72 7.75
CA VAL A 241 -14.06 2.75 7.93
C VAL A 241 -14.35 3.86 6.95
N GLU A 242 -14.62 5.05 7.47
CA GLU A 242 -14.86 6.24 6.68
C GLU A 242 -13.58 7.06 6.56
N TYR A 243 -13.44 7.72 5.42
CA TYR A 243 -12.49 8.79 5.21
C TYR A 243 -13.21 9.92 4.47
N ASP A 244 -13.29 11.08 5.11
CA ASP A 244 -13.99 12.27 4.58
C ASP A 244 -15.47 12.00 4.23
N GLY A 245 -16.16 11.27 5.12
CA GLY A 245 -17.57 10.90 4.95
C GLY A 245 -17.85 9.78 3.94
N VAL A 246 -16.82 9.22 3.31
CA VAL A 246 -16.94 8.12 2.35
C VAL A 246 -16.46 6.81 2.98
N VAL A 247 -17.25 5.74 2.84
CA VAL A 247 -16.85 4.38 3.25
C VAL A 247 -15.72 3.88 2.34
N VAL A 248 -14.53 3.66 2.92
CA VAL A 248 -13.32 3.26 2.19
C VAL A 248 -12.81 1.87 2.57
N ALA A 249 -13.33 1.26 3.63
CA ALA A 249 -13.06 -0.12 4.00
C ALA A 249 -14.21 -0.70 4.84
N THR A 250 -14.30 -2.02 4.88
CA THR A 250 -15.18 -2.77 5.78
C THR A 250 -14.46 -3.97 6.37
N PHE A 251 -14.91 -4.43 7.53
CA PHE A 251 -14.52 -5.69 8.14
C PHE A 251 -15.63 -6.16 9.09
N ALA A 252 -15.64 -7.45 9.42
CA ALA A 252 -16.54 -8.00 10.43
C ALA A 252 -15.74 -8.57 11.59
N VAL A 253 -16.22 -8.38 12.83
CA VAL A 253 -15.62 -8.93 14.04
C VAL A 253 -16.68 -9.68 14.83
N ALA A 254 -16.45 -10.97 15.04
CA ALA A 254 -17.29 -11.87 15.82
C ALA A 254 -16.59 -12.26 17.12
N PHE A 255 -17.36 -12.47 18.19
CA PHE A 255 -16.86 -12.89 19.52
C PHE A 255 -17.55 -14.16 20.03
N ASP A 256 -18.44 -14.73 19.23
CA ASP A 256 -19.22 -15.94 19.48
C ASP A 256 -18.55 -17.20 18.89
N GLY A 257 -17.28 -17.07 18.49
CA GLY A 257 -16.49 -18.14 17.87
C GLY A 257 -16.73 -18.30 16.37
N GLU A 258 -16.02 -19.26 15.76
CA GLU A 258 -16.17 -19.62 14.36
C GLU A 258 -16.22 -21.16 14.26
N PRO A 259 -17.37 -21.77 13.88
CA PRO A 259 -17.53 -23.22 13.84
C PRO A 259 -16.46 -23.94 13.00
N THR A 260 -16.00 -23.33 11.92
CA THR A 260 -14.97 -23.92 11.05
C THR A 260 -13.59 -23.98 11.71
N TYR A 261 -13.39 -23.33 12.87
CA TYR A 261 -12.13 -23.38 13.63
C TYR A 261 -12.06 -24.52 14.64
N ALA A 262 -13.16 -25.28 14.83
CA ALA A 262 -13.20 -26.45 15.71
C ALA A 262 -12.22 -27.56 15.28
N THR A 263 -11.92 -27.64 13.98
CA THR A 263 -10.97 -28.60 13.41
C THR A 263 -9.86 -27.86 12.70
N ILE A 264 -8.61 -28.13 13.09
CA ILE A 264 -7.42 -27.57 12.46
C ILE A 264 -6.49 -28.70 12.01
N GLU A 265 -6.09 -28.65 10.74
CA GLU A 265 -5.15 -29.58 10.12
C GLU A 265 -3.73 -29.02 10.17
N ARG A 266 -2.74 -29.91 10.35
CA ARG A 266 -1.30 -29.59 10.26
C ARG A 266 -0.88 -28.44 11.19
N GLY A 267 -1.37 -28.50 12.41
CA GLY A 267 -1.03 -27.62 13.52
C GLY A 267 -2.17 -27.59 14.54
N GLU A 268 -2.14 -26.61 15.45
CA GLU A 268 -3.07 -26.49 16.55
C GLU A 268 -3.24 -25.01 16.95
N TRP A 269 -4.36 -24.68 17.57
CA TRP A 269 -4.52 -23.39 18.22
C TRP A 269 -3.68 -23.36 19.51
N PRO A 270 -3.05 -22.22 19.86
CA PRO A 270 -2.14 -22.17 21.01
C PRO A 270 -2.84 -22.27 22.36
N ASN A 271 -4.17 -22.11 22.41
CA ASN A 271 -5.00 -22.20 23.61
C ASN A 271 -6.49 -22.37 23.21
N GLU A 272 -7.33 -22.60 24.21
CA GLU A 272 -8.80 -22.68 24.09
C GLU A 272 -9.50 -21.43 24.66
N ASN A 273 -8.78 -20.32 24.83
CA ASN A 273 -9.34 -19.07 25.36
C ASN A 273 -10.44 -18.53 24.46
N ASP A 274 -11.33 -17.69 25.00
CA ASP A 274 -12.21 -16.86 24.18
C ASP A 274 -11.41 -16.00 23.20
N TYR A 275 -11.91 -15.88 21.97
CA TYR A 275 -11.21 -15.19 20.89
C TYR A 275 -12.15 -14.34 20.04
N ALA A 276 -11.60 -13.26 19.48
CA ALA A 276 -12.23 -12.51 18.40
C ALA A 276 -11.89 -13.17 17.05
N VAL A 277 -12.87 -13.21 16.14
CA VAL A 277 -12.66 -13.63 14.75
C VAL A 277 -12.85 -12.44 13.83
N VAL A 278 -11.85 -12.16 13.00
CA VAL A 278 -11.94 -11.09 12.00
C VAL A 278 -12.21 -11.68 10.63
N HIS A 279 -13.35 -11.32 10.04
CA HIS A 279 -13.73 -11.71 8.69
C HIS A 279 -13.79 -10.52 7.76
N ARG A 280 -13.77 -10.81 6.45
CA ARG A 280 -14.19 -9.88 5.39
C ARG A 280 -13.48 -8.53 5.44
N ILE A 281 -12.18 -8.51 5.77
CA ILE A 281 -11.37 -7.29 5.65
C ILE A 281 -11.30 -6.91 4.17
N MET A 282 -11.92 -5.80 3.81
CA MET A 282 -11.93 -5.23 2.47
C MET A 282 -11.51 -3.78 2.56
N VAL A 283 -10.59 -3.38 1.70
CA VAL A 283 -10.13 -1.99 1.58
C VAL A 283 -10.31 -1.58 0.14
N SER A 284 -10.94 -0.44 -0.08
CA SER A 284 -11.10 0.16 -1.41
C SER A 284 -9.76 0.25 -2.13
N ASP A 285 -9.78 0.13 -3.44
CA ASP A 285 -8.55 0.18 -4.24
C ASP A 285 -7.82 1.53 -4.12
N THR A 286 -8.57 2.61 -3.88
CA THR A 286 -8.03 3.95 -3.66
C THR A 286 -7.26 4.08 -2.35
N MET A 287 -7.60 3.30 -1.32
CA MET A 287 -6.96 3.30 0.00
C MET A 287 -6.03 2.11 0.25
N ARG A 288 -5.97 1.16 -0.68
CA ARG A 288 -5.07 0.01 -0.59
C ARG A 288 -3.61 0.46 -0.48
N ARG A 289 -2.82 -0.24 0.35
CA ARG A 289 -1.41 0.06 0.67
C ARG A 289 -1.14 1.39 1.39
N LYS A 290 -2.18 2.11 1.84
CA LYS A 290 -2.04 3.31 2.68
C LYS A 290 -2.05 3.02 4.19
N GLY A 291 -2.03 1.75 4.58
CA GLY A 291 -2.02 1.33 5.99
C GLY A 291 -3.39 1.03 6.59
N VAL A 292 -4.50 1.25 5.87
CA VAL A 292 -5.87 1.05 6.40
C VAL A 292 -6.08 -0.33 7.02
N ALA A 293 -5.63 -1.41 6.38
CA ALA A 293 -5.78 -2.76 6.94
C ALA A 293 -5.00 -2.98 8.25
N ARG A 294 -3.88 -2.29 8.46
CA ARG A 294 -3.16 -2.31 9.74
C ARG A 294 -3.95 -1.56 10.82
N GLU A 295 -4.54 -0.42 10.45
CA GLU A 295 -5.38 0.35 11.37
C GLU A 295 -6.65 -0.42 11.74
N ILE A 296 -7.24 -1.19 10.81
CA ILE A 296 -8.32 -2.15 11.10
C ILE A 296 -7.88 -3.13 12.18
N LEU A 297 -6.73 -3.80 12.02
CA LEU A 297 -6.25 -4.74 13.04
C LEU A 297 -5.99 -4.05 14.38
N SER A 298 -5.43 -2.85 14.37
CA SER A 298 -5.22 -2.05 15.59
C SER A 298 -6.53 -1.64 16.27
N PHE A 299 -7.59 -1.40 15.48
CA PHE A 299 -8.94 -1.15 15.99
C PHE A 299 -9.55 -2.41 16.61
N VAL A 300 -9.37 -3.59 15.98
CA VAL A 300 -9.81 -4.87 16.55
C VAL A 300 -9.11 -5.14 17.87
N GLU A 301 -7.81 -4.88 17.98
CA GLU A 301 -7.05 -5.04 19.22
C GLU A 301 -7.65 -4.22 20.38
N ARG A 302 -8.00 -2.95 20.13
CA ARG A 302 -8.70 -2.12 21.12
C ARG A 302 -10.08 -2.65 21.48
N LEU A 303 -10.84 -3.16 20.50
CA LEU A 303 -12.15 -3.76 20.76
C LEU A 303 -12.04 -5.02 21.63
N CYS A 304 -10.95 -5.79 21.48
CA CYS A 304 -10.65 -6.95 22.30
C CYS A 304 -10.26 -6.54 23.73
N GLU A 305 -9.42 -5.50 23.87
CA GLU A 305 -9.08 -4.88 25.17
C GLU A 305 -10.33 -4.44 25.94
N GLU A 306 -11.22 -3.68 25.30
CA GLU A 306 -12.48 -3.22 25.90
C GLU A 306 -13.40 -4.37 26.36
N ARG A 307 -13.28 -5.54 25.73
CA ARG A 307 -14.07 -6.73 26.04
C ARG A 307 -13.36 -7.75 26.92
N GLY A 308 -12.10 -7.52 27.27
CA GLY A 308 -11.29 -8.49 28.04
C GLY A 308 -10.92 -9.76 27.26
N VAL A 309 -10.98 -9.74 25.93
CA VAL A 309 -10.66 -10.89 25.06
C VAL A 309 -9.19 -10.79 24.63
N ARG A 310 -8.41 -11.84 24.88
CA ARG A 310 -6.93 -11.79 24.70
C ARG A 310 -6.42 -12.41 23.41
N ASP A 311 -7.29 -13.08 22.66
CA ASP A 311 -6.89 -13.86 21.49
C ASP A 311 -7.65 -13.37 20.26
N ILE A 312 -6.94 -13.16 19.14
CA ILE A 312 -7.53 -12.85 17.84
C ILE A 312 -7.18 -13.97 16.87
N ARG A 313 -8.18 -14.52 16.19
CA ARG A 313 -8.04 -15.52 15.14
C ARG A 313 -8.50 -14.96 13.80
N ILE A 314 -7.74 -15.24 12.75
CA ILE A 314 -8.03 -14.79 11.38
C ILE A 314 -7.63 -15.91 10.43
N ASP A 315 -8.44 -16.15 9.41
CA ASP A 315 -8.05 -17.00 8.29
C ASP A 315 -7.93 -16.22 6.98
N THR A 316 -7.13 -16.75 6.06
CA THR A 316 -7.03 -16.21 4.70
C THR A 316 -6.65 -17.28 3.69
N HIS A 317 -6.87 -17.01 2.41
CA HIS A 317 -6.42 -17.91 1.34
C HIS A 317 -4.90 -18.03 1.33
N ARG A 318 -4.37 -19.24 1.08
CA ARG A 318 -2.93 -19.53 1.06
C ARG A 318 -2.16 -18.68 0.03
N ASP A 319 -2.82 -18.36 -1.08
CA ASP A 319 -2.23 -17.57 -2.17
C ASP A 319 -2.43 -16.06 -1.97
N ASN A 320 -3.17 -15.63 -0.94
CA ASN A 320 -3.26 -14.23 -0.53
C ASN A 320 -2.00 -13.82 0.26
N ARG A 321 -0.87 -13.82 -0.44
CA ARG A 321 0.46 -13.50 0.12
C ARG A 321 0.52 -12.09 0.71
N ALA A 322 -0.27 -11.15 0.17
CA ALA A 322 -0.37 -9.80 0.70
C ALA A 322 -0.96 -9.77 2.11
N MET A 323 -2.08 -10.48 2.33
CA MET A 323 -2.70 -10.61 3.66
C MET A 323 -1.77 -11.36 4.63
N LEU A 324 -1.19 -12.49 4.22
CA LEU A 324 -0.27 -13.26 5.06
C LEU A 324 0.95 -12.44 5.52
N ALA A 325 1.58 -11.70 4.60
CA ALA A 325 2.71 -10.84 4.92
C ALA A 325 2.32 -9.67 5.85
N MET A 326 1.11 -9.13 5.67
CA MET A 326 0.59 -8.07 6.53
C MET A 326 0.31 -8.58 7.94
N LEU A 327 -0.38 -9.72 8.08
CA LEU A 327 -0.68 -10.35 9.36
C LEU A 327 0.61 -10.68 10.14
N LYS A 328 1.61 -11.27 9.46
CA LYS A 328 2.93 -11.51 10.07
C LYS A 328 3.57 -10.24 10.63
N LYS A 329 3.50 -9.12 9.91
CA LYS A 329 4.02 -7.82 10.38
C LYS A 329 3.23 -7.24 11.55
N CYS A 330 1.98 -7.63 11.71
CA CYS A 330 1.13 -7.20 12.82
C CYS A 330 1.23 -8.15 14.03
N GLY A 331 2.13 -9.15 13.99
CA GLY A 331 2.38 -10.07 15.12
C GLY A 331 1.55 -11.35 15.09
N TYR A 332 0.88 -11.67 13.98
CA TYR A 332 0.15 -12.92 13.86
C TYR A 332 1.09 -14.08 13.49
N SER A 333 0.86 -15.23 14.13
CA SER A 333 1.54 -16.50 13.90
C SER A 333 0.62 -17.46 13.16
N ARG A 334 1.19 -18.30 12.28
CA ARG A 334 0.41 -19.37 11.61
C ARG A 334 0.20 -20.52 12.59
N CYS A 335 -1.03 -20.99 12.71
CA CYS A 335 -1.43 -22.10 13.59
C CYS A 335 -1.66 -23.40 12.85
N GLY A 336 -2.06 -23.34 11.57
CA GLY A 336 -2.40 -24.53 10.80
C GLY A 336 -3.33 -24.19 9.65
N ARG A 337 -4.17 -25.15 9.25
CA ARG A 337 -5.16 -24.99 8.18
C ARG A 337 -6.55 -25.37 8.64
N ILE A 338 -7.52 -24.54 8.28
CA ILE A 338 -8.95 -24.81 8.52
C ILE A 338 -9.67 -25.04 7.19
N THR A 339 -10.80 -25.73 7.25
CA THR A 339 -11.65 -26.03 6.10
C THR A 339 -12.97 -25.32 6.30
N LEU A 340 -13.31 -24.40 5.38
CA LEU A 340 -14.58 -23.69 5.41
C LEU A 340 -15.75 -24.64 5.11
N GLN A 341 -16.98 -24.22 5.39
CA GLN A 341 -18.18 -24.99 5.04
C GLN A 341 -18.27 -25.32 3.54
N SER A 342 -17.69 -24.47 2.68
CA SER A 342 -17.58 -24.71 1.24
C SER A 342 -16.55 -25.79 0.85
N GLY A 343 -15.82 -26.36 1.81
CA GLY A 343 -14.69 -27.26 1.58
C GLY A 343 -13.38 -26.56 1.24
N ALA A 344 -13.39 -25.23 1.09
CA ALA A 344 -12.20 -24.47 0.74
C ALA A 344 -11.23 -24.39 1.93
N LYS A 345 -9.94 -24.66 1.68
CA LYS A 345 -8.91 -24.59 2.72
C LYS A 345 -8.43 -23.16 2.94
N ARG A 346 -8.13 -22.80 4.19
CA ARG A 346 -7.58 -21.50 4.59
C ARG A 346 -6.39 -21.68 5.54
N GLU A 347 -5.47 -20.75 5.47
CA GLU A 347 -4.39 -20.63 6.45
C GLU A 347 -4.95 -19.96 7.68
N ALA A 348 -4.83 -20.62 8.84
CA ALA A 348 -5.29 -20.13 10.12
C ALA A 348 -4.16 -19.40 10.85
N LEU A 349 -4.44 -18.19 11.33
CA LEU A 349 -3.49 -17.33 12.02
C LEU A 349 -4.07 -16.85 13.35
N HIS A 350 -3.18 -16.65 14.31
CA HIS A 350 -3.48 -16.25 15.68
C HIS A 350 -2.58 -15.09 16.12
N LYS A 351 -3.12 -14.20 16.96
CA LYS A 351 -2.36 -13.23 17.74
C LYS A 351 -2.88 -13.19 19.18
N GLY A 352 -1.98 -13.33 20.14
CA GLY A 352 -2.25 -13.04 21.55
C GLY A 352 -1.98 -11.57 21.88
N LEU A 353 -2.81 -10.98 22.73
CA LEU A 353 -2.69 -9.60 23.22
C LEU A 353 -2.14 -9.59 24.65
N LEU A 354 -1.33 -8.57 24.94
CA LEU A 354 -0.68 -8.40 26.24
C LEU A 354 -1.25 -7.16 26.91
N PHE A 355 -2.29 -7.35 27.74
CA PHE A 355 -2.86 -6.30 28.59
C PHE A 355 -3.44 -6.88 29.89
#